data_AF-A0A957VZV7-F1
#
_entry.id   AF-A0A957VZV7-F1
#
_cell.length_a   1.000
_cell.length_b   1.000
_cell.length_c   1.000
_cell.angle_alpha   90.00
_cell.angle_beta   90.00
_cell.angle_gamma   90.00
#
_symmetry.space_group_name_H-M   'P 1'
#
loop_
_entity.id
_entity.type
_entity.pdbx_description
1 polymer ?
#
loop_
_entity_poly.entity_id
_entity_poly.type
_entity_poly.pdbx_seq_one_letter_code
_entity_poly.pdbx_strand_id
1 'polypeptide(L)'
;MAYLPKSGDIIKMRAWHGIVLDVFKNDRGRTVLQVQTVRNIFRKLGPELIEVDIAPDQISPATPQDLLNEINLHQKMQKEVLEQFLAQLENVPVPPPEKV
;
A
#
# COMPACT_ATOMS: atom_id res chain seq x y z
N MET A 1 -15.62 5.55 -22.14
CA MET A 1 -15.70 6.50 -21.01
C MET A 1 -14.55 6.20 -20.07
N ALA A 2 -13.80 7.21 -19.62
CA ALA A 2 -12.78 7.02 -18.60
C ALA A 2 -13.45 6.65 -17.26
N TYR A 3 -12.88 5.70 -16.52
CA TYR A 3 -13.39 5.32 -15.21
C TYR A 3 -13.19 6.48 -14.23
N LEU A 4 -14.26 6.89 -13.55
CA LEU A 4 -14.23 7.94 -12.53
C LEU A 4 -14.54 7.31 -11.16
N PRO A 5 -13.52 7.11 -10.30
CA PRO A 5 -13.72 6.47 -9.00
C PRO A 5 -14.60 7.30 -8.06
N LYS A 6 -15.29 6.61 -7.15
CA LYS A 6 -16.07 7.20 -6.07
C LYS A 6 -15.55 6.74 -4.70
N SER A 7 -15.94 7.43 -3.64
CA SER A 7 -15.62 7.00 -2.27
C SER A 7 -16.15 5.58 -2.02
N GLY A 8 -15.31 4.73 -1.44
CA GLY A 8 -15.56 3.30 -1.23
C GLY A 8 -15.11 2.40 -2.39
N ASP A 9 -14.79 2.95 -3.56
CA ASP A 9 -14.29 2.14 -4.67
C ASP A 9 -12.91 1.58 -4.34
N ILE A 10 -12.67 0.36 -4.84
CA ILE A 10 -11.34 -0.25 -4.84
C ILE A 10 -10.73 -0.02 -6.20
N ILE A 11 -9.53 0.54 -6.18
CA ILE A 11 -8.81 0.91 -7.38
C ILE A 11 -7.45 0.25 -7.40
N LYS A 12 -6.96 -0.01 -8.61
CA LYS A 12 -5.56 -0.29 -8.87
C LYS A 12 -4.90 0.98 -9.36
N MET A 13 -3.82 1.37 -8.71
CA MET A 13 -3.00 2.50 -9.11
C MET A 13 -1.56 2.02 -9.34
N ARG A 14 -1.12 2.06 -10.60
CA ARG A 14 0.14 1.45 -11.05
C ARG A 14 0.22 -0.03 -10.65
N ALA A 15 1.02 -0.35 -9.63
CA ALA A 15 1.27 -1.72 -9.15
C ALA A 15 0.57 -2.05 -7.82
N TRP A 16 -0.20 -1.11 -7.25
CA TRP A 16 -0.77 -1.24 -5.91
C TRP A 16 -2.28 -1.09 -5.93
N HIS A 17 -2.96 -1.79 -5.04
CA HIS A 17 -4.38 -1.62 -4.81
C HIS A 17 -4.64 -0.69 -3.61
N GLY A 18 -5.78 -0.01 -3.64
CA GLY A 18 -6.21 0.88 -2.57
C GLY A 18 -7.70 1.15 -2.57
N ILE A 19 -8.18 1.69 -1.45
CA ILE A 19 -9.54 2.17 -1.28
C ILE A 19 -9.58 3.68 -1.43
N VAL A 20 -10.54 4.18 -2.20
CA VAL A 20 -10.86 5.61 -2.25
C VAL A 20 -11.60 5.97 -0.97
N LEU A 21 -10.99 6.79 -0.13
CA LEU A 21 -11.60 7.31 1.09
C LEU A 21 -12.51 8.48 0.81
N ASP A 22 -12.08 9.39 -0.07
CA ASP A 22 -12.84 10.58 -0.42
C ASP A 22 -12.56 11.08 -1.84
N VAL A 23 -13.50 11.85 -2.40
CA VAL A 23 -13.42 12.47 -3.72
C VAL A 23 -13.87 13.93 -3.62
N PHE A 24 -12.96 14.85 -3.94
CA PHE A 24 -13.24 16.28 -3.85
C PHE A 24 -12.62 17.07 -5.01
N LYS A 25 -12.97 18.35 -5.10
CA LYS A 25 -12.36 19.29 -6.05
C LYS A 25 -11.31 20.13 -5.34
N ASN A 26 -10.13 20.30 -5.93
CA ASN A 26 -9.14 21.26 -5.43
C ASN A 26 -9.48 22.70 -5.88
N ASP A 27 -8.68 23.66 -5.44
CA ASP A 27 -8.84 25.10 -5.76
C ASP A 27 -8.80 25.41 -7.27
N ARG A 28 -8.28 24.48 -8.09
CA ARG A 28 -8.22 24.57 -9.55
C ARG A 28 -9.39 23.86 -10.25
N GLY A 29 -10.37 23.38 -9.50
CA GLY A 29 -11.52 22.63 -10.03
C GLY A 29 -11.21 21.20 -10.46
N ARG A 30 -10.01 20.68 -10.14
CA ARG A 30 -9.60 19.33 -10.51
C ARG A 30 -10.11 18.31 -9.50
N THR A 31 -10.53 17.16 -9.99
CA THR A 31 -10.94 16.02 -9.16
C THR A 31 -9.71 15.40 -8.50
N VAL A 32 -9.76 15.33 -7.19
CA VAL A 32 -8.73 14.73 -6.33
C VAL A 32 -9.35 13.56 -5.59
N LEU A 33 -8.65 12.44 -5.58
CA LEU A 33 -8.98 11.27 -4.79
C LEU A 33 -8.07 11.23 -3.56
N GLN A 34 -8.64 11.00 -2.39
CA GLN A 34 -7.89 10.56 -1.22
C GLN A 34 -7.92 9.02 -1.19
N VAL A 35 -6.77 8.37 -1.34
CA VAL A 35 -6.68 6.93 -1.50
C VAL A 35 -5.75 6.32 -0.45
N GLN A 36 -6.27 5.34 0.29
CA GLN A 36 -5.46 4.52 1.17
C GLN A 36 -5.00 3.26 0.43
N THR A 37 -3.72 3.20 0.11
CA THR A 37 -3.11 2.03 -0.53
C THR A 37 -2.65 1.02 0.52
N VAL A 38 -2.62 -0.26 0.13
CA VAL A 38 -2.08 -1.34 0.96
C VAL A 38 -0.61 -1.08 1.31
N ARG A 39 0.18 -0.63 0.33
CA ARG A 39 1.57 -0.18 0.52
C ARG A 39 1.71 0.84 1.65
N ASN A 40 0.83 1.85 1.71
CA ASN A 40 0.93 2.89 2.73
C ASN A 40 0.59 2.37 4.11
N ILE A 41 -0.40 1.48 4.25
CA ILE A 41 -0.71 0.81 5.51
C ILE A 41 0.53 0.07 6.04
N PHE A 42 1.18 -0.75 5.20
CA PHE A 42 2.36 -1.50 5.61
C PHE A 42 3.57 -0.61 5.95
N ARG A 43 3.66 0.58 5.33
CA ARG A 43 4.69 1.57 5.61
C ARG A 43 4.33 2.55 6.74
N LYS A 44 3.15 2.41 7.35
CA LYS A 44 2.60 3.34 8.35
C LYS A 44 2.52 4.79 7.83
N LEU A 45 2.21 4.95 6.54
CA LEU A 45 1.97 6.22 5.89
C LEU A 45 0.47 6.49 5.77
N GLY A 46 0.10 7.77 5.76
CA GLY A 46 -1.28 8.18 5.53
C GLY A 46 -1.76 7.96 4.09
N PRO A 47 -3.02 8.35 3.81
CA PRO A 47 -3.58 8.31 2.46
C PRO A 47 -2.80 9.22 1.49
N GLU A 48 -2.76 8.81 0.21
CA GLU A 48 -2.22 9.61 -0.88
C GLU A 48 -3.33 10.45 -1.54
N LEU A 49 -2.97 11.62 -2.05
CA LEU A 49 -3.86 12.48 -2.84
C LEU A 49 -3.50 12.36 -4.32
N ILE A 50 -4.48 12.05 -5.17
CA ILE A 50 -4.27 11.79 -6.61
C ILE A 50 -5.18 12.68 -7.44
N GLU A 51 -4.60 13.51 -8.30
CA GLU A 51 -5.34 14.29 -9.31
C GLU A 51 -5.64 13.41 -10.53
N VAL A 52 -6.85 12.87 -10.63
CA VAL A 52 -7.26 11.98 -11.74
C VAL A 52 -7.24 12.67 -13.10
N ASP A 53 -7.46 13.98 -13.13
CA ASP A 53 -7.51 14.75 -14.38
C ASP A 53 -6.13 14.85 -15.08
N ILE A 54 -5.04 14.62 -14.36
CA ILE A 54 -3.67 14.66 -14.92
C ILE A 54 -3.26 13.31 -15.51
N ALA A 55 -3.77 12.21 -14.97
CA ALA A 55 -3.33 10.86 -15.33
C ALA A 55 -4.49 9.85 -15.29
N PRO A 56 -5.49 10.01 -16.17
CA PRO A 56 -6.72 9.21 -16.14
C PRO A 56 -6.47 7.71 -16.35
N ASP A 57 -5.41 7.34 -17.07
CA ASP A 57 -5.05 5.93 -17.34
C ASP A 57 -4.25 5.28 -16.21
N GLN A 58 -3.86 6.03 -15.17
CA GLN A 58 -3.11 5.46 -14.04
C GLN A 58 -3.99 4.76 -13.01
N ILE A 59 -5.31 4.89 -13.13
CA ILE A 59 -6.28 4.31 -12.21
C ILE A 59 -7.23 3.40 -12.99
N SER A 60 -7.33 2.16 -12.55
CA SER A 60 -8.31 1.19 -13.06
C SER A 60 -9.16 0.64 -11.91
N PRO A 61 -10.40 0.20 -12.17
CA PRO A 61 -11.20 -0.48 -11.16
C PRO A 61 -10.50 -1.77 -10.73
N ALA A 62 -10.68 -2.14 -9.47
CA ALA A 62 -10.22 -3.39 -8.90
C ALA A 62 -11.27 -3.96 -7.94
N THR A 63 -11.09 -5.22 -7.55
CA THR A 63 -12.04 -5.93 -6.70
C THR A 63 -11.56 -6.02 -5.26
N PRO A 64 -12.47 -6.28 -4.29
CA PRO A 64 -12.07 -6.63 -2.93
C PRO A 64 -11.12 -7.82 -2.88
N GLN A 65 -11.28 -8.78 -3.80
CA GLN A 65 -10.41 -9.94 -3.88
C GLN A 65 -8.98 -9.55 -4.27
N ASP A 66 -8.79 -8.60 -5.18
CA ASP A 66 -7.47 -8.10 -5.57
C ASP A 66 -6.75 -7.46 -4.38
N LEU A 67 -7.48 -6.65 -3.60
CA LEU A 67 -6.98 -6.02 -2.38
C LEU A 67 -6.57 -7.07 -1.33
N LEU A 68 -7.42 -8.08 -1.10
CA LEU A 68 -7.15 -9.19 -0.19
C LEU A 68 -5.92 -10.00 -0.64
N ASN A 69 -5.79 -10.28 -1.93
CA ASN A 69 -4.65 -10.99 -2.48
C ASN A 69 -3.34 -10.23 -2.22
N GLU A 70 -3.34 -8.90 -2.41
CA GLU A 70 -2.18 -8.06 -2.12
C GLU A 70 -1.82 -8.02 -0.63
N ILE A 71 -2.83 -7.91 0.25
CA ILE A 71 -2.62 -7.97 1.71
C ILE A 71 -1.99 -9.30 2.11
N ASN A 72 -2.52 -10.42 1.61
CA ASN A 72 -2.03 -11.76 1.92
C ASN A 72 -0.59 -11.96 1.41
N LEU A 73 -0.28 -11.45 0.21
CA LEU A 73 1.07 -11.48 -0.33
C LEU A 73 2.06 -10.74 0.59
N HIS A 74 1.71 -9.54 1.03
CA HIS A 74 2.55 -8.76 1.94
C HIS A 74 2.73 -9.43 3.31
N GLN A 75 1.67 -9.97 3.89
CA GLN A 75 1.75 -10.70 5.16
C GLN A 75 2.68 -11.92 5.05
N LYS A 76 2.56 -12.68 3.96
CA LYS A 76 3.44 -13.81 3.67
C LYS A 76 4.90 -13.36 3.54
N MET A 77 5.17 -12.34 2.74
CA MET A 77 6.54 -11.81 2.57
C MET A 77 7.13 -11.29 3.89
N GLN A 78 6.35 -10.57 4.70
CA GLN A 78 6.81 -10.08 6.00
C GLN A 78 7.17 -11.22 6.95
N LYS A 79 6.34 -12.28 6.98
CA LYS A 79 6.60 -13.48 7.76
C LYS A 79 7.89 -14.17 7.30
N GLU A 80 8.05 -14.40 5.99
CA GLU A 80 9.24 -15.04 5.42
C GLU A 80 10.52 -14.26 5.70
N VAL A 81 10.49 -12.92 5.55
CA VAL A 81 11.65 -12.06 5.84
C VAL A 81 12.01 -12.10 7.34
N LEU A 82 11.00 -12.11 8.22
CA LEU A 82 11.23 -12.21 9.66
C LEU A 82 11.82 -13.56 10.04
N GLU A 83 11.29 -14.66 9.50
CA GLU A 83 11.82 -16.01 9.71
C GLU A 83 13.27 -16.13 9.24
N GLN A 84 13.61 -15.56 8.08
CA GLN A 84 14.99 -15.51 7.59
C GLN A 84 15.91 -14.72 8.51
N PHE A 85 15.44 -13.58 9.05
CA PHE A 85 16.22 -12.78 9.98
C PHE A 85 16.45 -13.49 11.31
N LEU A 86 15.43 -14.18 11.84
CA LEU A 86 15.55 -14.98 13.05
C LEU A 86 16.54 -16.15 12.86
N ALA A 87 16.50 -16.83 11.72
CA ALA A 87 17.46 -17.88 11.40
C ALA A 87 18.91 -17.36 11.32
N GLN A 88 19.12 -16.10 10.90
CA GLN A 88 20.44 -15.48 10.95
C GLN A 88 20.90 -15.21 12.39
N LEU A 89 20.00 -14.86 13.31
CA LEU A 89 20.34 -14.64 14.72
C LEU A 89 20.82 -15.91 15.42
N GLU A 90 20.28 -17.09 15.08
CA GLU A 90 20.76 -18.37 15.61
C GLU A 90 22.23 -18.66 15.25
N ASN A 91 22.72 -18.04 14.18
CA ASN A 91 24.09 -18.17 13.71
C ASN A 91 25.02 -17.06 14.21
N VAL A 92 24.53 -16.14 15.05
CA VAL A 92 25.36 -15.07 15.63
C VAL A 92 26.19 -15.64 16.79
N PRO A 93 27.54 -15.59 16.73
CA PRO A 93 28.39 -16.03 17.83
C PRO A 93 28.12 -15.21 19.09
N VAL A 94 27.95 -15.88 20.23
CA VAL A 94 27.82 -15.19 21.52
C VAL A 94 29.14 -14.48 21.83
N PRO A 95 29.16 -13.15 22.02
CA PRO A 95 30.38 -12.46 22.39
C PRO A 95 30.88 -12.95 23.75
N PRO A 96 32.20 -13.06 23.94
CA PRO A 96 32.76 -13.49 25.22
C PRO A 96 32.33 -12.53 26.34
N PRO A 97 32.14 -13.02 27.58
CA PRO A 97 31.73 -12.17 28.69
C PRO A 97 32.75 -11.04 28.92
N GLU A 98 32.25 -9.81 29.10
CA GLU A 98 33.09 -8.68 29.51
C GLU A 98 33.72 -8.99 30.87
N LYS A 99 35.05 -8.87 30.94
CA LYS A 99 35.79 -9.02 32.19
C LYS A 99 35.47 -7.82 33.08
N VAL A 100 34.77 -8.07 34.19
CA VAL A 100 34.58 -7.12 35.30
C VAL A 100 35.90 -6.89 36.02
#